data_AF-A0AAV2KKJ9-F1
#
_entry.id   AF-A0AAV2KKJ9-F1
#
_cell.length_a   1.000
_cell.length_b   1.000
_cell.length_c   1.000
_cell.angle_alpha   90.00
_cell.angle_beta   90.00
_cell.angle_gamma   90.00
#
_symmetry.space_group_name_H-M   'P 1'
#
loop_
_entity.id
_entity.type
_entity.pdbx_description
1 polymer ?
#
loop_
_entity_poly.entity_id
_entity_poly.type
_entity_poly.pdbx_seq_one_letter_code
_entity_poly.pdbx_strand_id
1 'polypeptide(L)'
;MMENSVDDMFDGCSEKMAKIVKSEYFPREMKSNPLFRKAWKKAKSCATQNNQSVHNLSKDQIQALCVYTADEPNVYTPLNEALRTSGPQYTTQAFQYHALYYWLVSALETLRIDKVCRDTFRRSTNMKFKMLLVMLCLVQPSLFMEFQAQPIPLSMMENSVDDMFDGCSEKMAKIVKSEYFPREMKSNPLFRKAWKKAETCATQNNQSVHNLSKDQIQALCVYTVNEPNVYAPLNNALRTSGPQYTTQAFQYHALYYWLVSALETLRIDKVCRDTFRRSIDMKFKMLLVMLCLVLPSFNTVSGQIRLSLMEQSIDDMYGNCESRMKEKVEKVYFPRENKKQPFKDGWNLAKSPAKRNTDPNLITFGRESCFYIETCYGANIENYSRLGESEVLIPPYEKFKVIDIAEKSYKEFKDCKTIFVLKNADKLSKLNCKAD
;
A
#
# COMPACT_ATOMS: atom_id res chain seq x y z
N MET A 1 12.07 -2.73 -3.99
CA MET A 1 13.00 -1.77 -4.61
C MET A 1 14.24 -2.53 -5.03
N MET A 2 14.91 -2.15 -6.13
CA MET A 2 16.18 -2.78 -6.49
C MET A 2 17.25 -2.32 -5.51
N GLU A 3 17.99 -3.26 -4.94
CA GLU A 3 18.95 -3.00 -3.86
C GLU A 3 20.04 -1.98 -4.24
N ASN A 4 20.32 -1.84 -5.54
CA ASN A 4 21.34 -0.94 -6.07
C ASN A 4 20.77 0.26 -6.85
N SER A 5 19.50 0.62 -6.67
CA SER A 5 18.94 1.80 -7.35
C SER A 5 19.29 3.11 -6.61
N VAL A 6 19.46 4.18 -7.39
CA VAL A 6 19.52 5.54 -6.89
C VAL A 6 18.09 6.04 -6.69
N ASP A 7 17.71 6.32 -5.45
CA ASP A 7 16.36 6.75 -5.06
C ASP A 7 16.36 8.01 -4.16
N ASP A 8 17.46 8.76 -4.16
CA ASP A 8 17.62 9.99 -3.38
C ASP A 8 16.56 11.04 -3.79
N MET A 9 15.74 11.42 -2.83
CA MET A 9 14.68 12.42 -2.97
C MET A 9 15.14 13.82 -2.57
N PHE A 10 16.39 13.99 -2.12
CA PHE A 10 16.97 15.27 -1.65
C PHE A 10 16.21 15.94 -0.48
N ASP A 11 15.44 15.17 0.28
CA ASP A 11 14.65 15.68 1.41
C ASP A 11 15.57 16.34 2.46
N GLY A 12 15.22 17.54 2.88
CA GLY A 12 16.02 18.34 3.83
C GLY A 12 17.38 18.87 3.31
N CYS A 13 17.80 18.57 2.08
CA CYS A 13 19.10 19.01 1.56
C CYS A 13 19.08 19.56 0.11
N SER A 14 17.90 19.69 -0.50
CA SER A 14 17.70 20.15 -1.89
C SER A 14 18.42 21.48 -2.22
N GLU A 15 18.37 22.50 -1.36
CA GLU A 15 19.07 23.78 -1.62
C GLU A 15 20.60 23.64 -1.70
N LYS A 16 21.18 22.78 -0.86
CA LYS A 16 22.62 22.50 -0.87
C LYS A 16 22.99 21.74 -2.14
N MET A 17 22.17 20.76 -2.52
CA MET A 17 22.36 20.01 -3.76
C MET A 17 22.24 20.91 -4.99
N ALA A 18 21.29 21.85 -5.02
CA ALA A 18 21.15 22.83 -6.10
C ALA A 18 22.44 23.61 -6.37
N LYS A 19 23.14 24.02 -5.29
CA LYS A 19 24.41 24.75 -5.38
C LYS A 19 25.50 23.86 -5.98
N ILE A 20 25.67 22.64 -5.45
CA ILE A 20 26.67 21.66 -5.91
C ILE A 20 26.43 21.27 -7.37
N VAL A 21 25.17 21.05 -7.75
CA VAL A 21 24.79 20.72 -9.13
C VAL A 21 25.24 21.82 -10.08
N LYS A 22 25.00 23.10 -9.74
CA LYS A 22 25.39 24.23 -10.59
C LYS A 22 26.90 24.47 -10.62
N SER A 23 27.60 24.31 -9.50
CA SER A 23 29.03 24.62 -9.41
C SER A 23 29.95 23.48 -9.86
N GLU A 24 29.56 22.23 -9.64
CA GLU A 24 30.46 21.07 -9.79
C GLU A 24 29.92 20.03 -10.76
N TYR A 25 28.74 19.45 -10.49
CA TYR A 25 28.28 18.30 -11.23
C TYR A 25 27.94 18.64 -12.68
N PHE A 26 27.18 19.72 -12.91
CA PHE A 26 26.79 20.10 -14.25
C PHE A 26 27.98 20.47 -15.15
N PRO A 27 28.93 21.34 -14.73
CA PRO A 27 30.12 21.62 -15.54
C PRO A 27 30.95 20.37 -15.85
N ARG A 28 31.13 19.49 -14.86
CA ARG A 28 31.87 18.23 -15.02
C ARG A 28 31.18 17.30 -16.01
N GLU A 29 29.89 17.03 -15.83
CA GLU A 29 29.12 16.11 -16.68
C GLU A 29 28.97 16.65 -18.10
N MET A 30 28.84 17.96 -18.28
CA MET A 30 28.90 18.60 -19.60
C MET A 30 30.26 18.42 -20.28
N LYS A 31 31.35 18.26 -19.53
CA LYS A 31 32.69 17.96 -20.08
C LYS A 31 32.86 16.47 -20.36
N SER A 32 32.53 15.61 -19.40
CA SER A 32 32.84 14.18 -19.40
C SER A 32 31.83 13.28 -20.10
N ASN A 33 30.56 13.71 -20.24
CA ASN A 33 29.50 12.92 -20.86
C ASN A 33 29.06 13.57 -22.21
N PRO A 34 29.58 13.09 -23.35
CA PRO A 34 29.27 13.67 -24.66
C PRO A 34 27.80 13.55 -25.06
N LEU A 35 27.13 12.46 -24.66
CA LEU A 35 25.72 12.21 -24.93
C LEU A 35 24.86 13.24 -24.21
N PHE A 36 25.07 13.38 -22.90
CA PHE A 36 24.37 14.38 -22.09
C PHE A 36 24.64 15.80 -22.60
N ARG A 37 25.90 16.15 -22.89
CA ARG A 37 26.25 17.47 -23.47
C ARG A 37 25.50 17.76 -24.77
N LYS A 38 25.43 16.78 -25.69
CA LYS A 38 24.75 16.94 -26.98
C LYS A 38 23.24 17.12 -26.78
N ALA A 39 22.63 16.29 -25.93
CA ALA A 39 21.21 16.36 -25.63
C ALA A 39 20.84 17.67 -24.94
N TRP A 40 21.62 18.09 -23.94
CA TRP A 40 21.41 19.34 -23.21
C TRP A 40 21.44 20.54 -24.14
N LYS A 41 22.43 20.64 -25.04
CA LYS A 41 22.50 21.73 -26.03
C LYS A 41 21.29 21.75 -26.96
N LYS A 42 20.82 20.58 -27.44
CA LYS A 42 19.66 20.47 -28.32
C LYS A 42 18.35 20.85 -27.62
N ALA A 43 18.19 20.48 -26.36
CA ALA A 43 16.99 20.75 -25.56
C ALA A 43 16.74 22.24 -25.25
N LYS A 44 17.71 23.13 -25.54
CA LYS A 44 17.59 24.57 -25.29
C LYS A 44 16.42 25.21 -26.06
N SER A 45 16.15 24.77 -27.29
CA SER A 45 15.01 25.27 -28.08
C SER A 45 13.66 24.85 -27.48
N CYS A 46 13.53 23.58 -27.09
CA CYS A 46 12.36 23.05 -26.37
C CYS A 46 12.11 23.80 -25.05
N ALA A 47 13.17 24.05 -24.28
CA ALA A 47 13.06 24.80 -23.02
C ALA A 47 12.61 26.24 -23.25
N THR A 48 13.10 26.89 -24.31
CA THR A 48 12.72 28.27 -24.66
C THR A 48 11.25 28.35 -25.09
N GLN A 49 10.76 27.38 -25.86
CA GLN A 49 9.38 27.30 -26.31
C GLN A 49 8.37 27.08 -25.17
N ASN A 50 8.76 26.32 -24.14
CA ASN A 50 7.90 25.97 -23.00
C ASN A 50 8.06 26.92 -21.79
N ASN A 51 8.88 27.97 -21.91
CA ASN A 51 9.18 28.90 -20.82
C ASN A 51 7.98 29.79 -20.41
N GLN A 52 6.88 29.80 -21.18
CA GLN A 52 5.66 30.57 -20.92
C GLN A 52 4.47 29.70 -20.47
N SER A 53 4.51 28.38 -20.66
CA SER A 53 3.36 27.48 -20.44
C SER A 53 3.33 26.80 -19.07
N VAL A 54 4.43 26.84 -18.31
CA VAL A 54 4.54 26.16 -17.01
C VAL A 54 4.93 27.16 -15.92
N HIS A 55 3.92 27.82 -15.33
CA HIS A 55 4.13 28.64 -14.13
C HIS A 55 4.74 27.75 -13.03
N ASN A 56 5.91 28.16 -12.52
CA ASN A 56 6.67 27.64 -11.37
C ASN A 56 7.94 26.82 -11.63
N LEU A 57 8.22 26.35 -12.85
CA LEU A 57 9.51 25.67 -13.13
C LEU A 57 10.63 26.64 -13.52
N SER A 58 11.86 26.34 -13.09
CA SER A 58 13.08 27.02 -13.55
C SER A 58 13.50 26.59 -14.96
N LYS A 59 14.28 27.42 -15.65
CA LYS A 59 14.80 27.11 -17.01
C LYS A 59 15.56 25.78 -17.05
N ASP A 60 16.34 25.49 -16.01
CA ASP A 60 17.13 24.25 -15.92
C ASP A 60 16.22 23.02 -15.78
N GLN A 61 15.14 23.11 -14.99
CA GLN A 61 14.14 22.05 -14.83
C GLN A 61 13.37 21.76 -16.13
N ILE A 62 12.94 22.80 -16.84
CA ILE A 62 12.26 22.65 -18.13
C ILE A 62 13.21 21.99 -19.15
N GLN A 63 14.46 22.43 -19.19
CA GLN A 63 15.46 21.87 -20.10
C GLN A 63 15.79 20.40 -19.76
N ALA A 64 15.85 20.05 -18.48
CA ALA A 64 16.02 18.67 -18.04
C ALA A 64 14.86 17.76 -18.48
N LEU A 65 13.60 18.20 -18.34
CA LEU A 65 12.44 17.48 -18.84
C LEU A 65 12.53 17.27 -20.36
N CYS A 66 12.87 18.32 -21.12
CA CYS A 66 13.09 18.24 -22.56
C CYS A 66 14.22 17.25 -22.93
N VAL A 67 15.29 17.15 -22.14
CA VAL A 67 16.36 16.15 -22.35
C VAL A 67 15.84 14.73 -22.11
N TYR A 68 15.05 14.52 -21.06
CA TYR A 68 14.53 13.21 -20.68
C TYR A 68 13.48 12.66 -21.65
N THR A 69 12.66 13.53 -22.24
CA THR A 69 11.58 13.13 -23.14
C THR A 69 11.95 13.21 -24.62
N ALA A 70 13.16 13.65 -24.96
CA ALA A 70 13.58 13.74 -26.36
C ALA A 70 13.88 12.34 -26.94
N ASP A 71 13.39 12.09 -28.15
CA ASP A 71 13.72 10.88 -28.90
C ASP A 71 15.23 10.79 -29.17
N GLU A 72 15.84 11.89 -29.60
CA GLU A 72 17.27 11.94 -29.93
C GLU A 72 17.90 13.31 -29.57
N PRO A 73 19.11 13.34 -28.98
CA PRO A 73 19.89 12.21 -28.47
C PRO A 73 19.21 11.54 -27.26
N ASN A 74 19.05 10.21 -27.29
CA ASN A 74 18.33 9.47 -26.25
C ASN A 74 19.15 9.36 -24.96
N VAL A 75 18.87 10.25 -23.99
CA VAL A 75 19.46 10.19 -22.64
C VAL A 75 18.60 9.34 -21.69
N TYR A 76 17.31 9.17 -21.99
CA TYR A 76 16.36 8.39 -21.18
C TYR A 76 16.88 6.99 -20.85
N THR A 77 17.32 6.24 -21.87
CA THR A 77 17.77 4.85 -21.70
C THR A 77 18.99 4.74 -20.77
N PRO A 78 20.13 5.39 -21.06
CA PRO A 78 21.33 5.27 -20.21
C PRO A 78 21.17 5.93 -18.83
N LEU A 79 20.38 7.00 -18.70
CA LEU A 79 20.06 7.57 -17.38
C LEU A 79 19.31 6.55 -16.52
N ASN A 80 18.22 5.99 -17.05
CA ASN A 80 17.41 5.05 -16.29
C ASN A 80 18.14 3.72 -16.02
N GLU A 81 19.11 3.34 -16.84
CA GLU A 81 20.02 2.23 -16.55
C GLU A 81 20.95 2.57 -15.37
N ALA A 82 21.62 3.73 -15.41
CA ALA A 82 22.49 4.19 -14.34
C ALA A 82 21.74 4.31 -12.99
N LEU A 83 20.51 4.87 -13.01
CA LEU A 83 19.66 4.97 -11.82
C LEU A 83 19.25 3.60 -11.24
N ARG A 84 19.24 2.55 -12.06
CA ARG A 84 18.87 1.19 -11.62
C ARG A 84 20.02 0.42 -11.00
N THR A 85 21.25 0.68 -11.43
CA THR A 85 22.40 -0.19 -11.18
C THR A 85 23.50 0.47 -10.36
N SER A 86 23.55 1.80 -10.31
CA SER A 86 24.72 2.55 -9.84
C SER A 86 24.55 3.17 -8.45
N GLY A 87 23.61 2.69 -7.64
CA GLY A 87 23.37 3.14 -6.26
C GLY A 87 24.66 3.21 -5.42
N PRO A 88 25.48 2.14 -5.36
CA PRO A 88 26.76 2.17 -4.63
C PRO A 88 27.76 3.19 -5.16
N GLN A 89 27.68 3.58 -6.43
CA GLN A 89 28.58 4.52 -7.09
C GLN A 89 28.03 5.96 -7.16
N TYR A 90 26.83 6.20 -6.63
CA TYR A 90 26.13 7.47 -6.75
C TYR A 90 26.93 8.67 -6.25
N THR A 91 27.71 8.52 -5.18
CA THR A 91 28.53 9.62 -4.63
C THR A 91 29.86 9.83 -5.35
N THR A 92 30.16 9.01 -6.35
CA THR A 92 31.45 8.99 -7.06
C THR A 92 31.38 9.68 -8.42
N GLN A 93 32.53 9.93 -9.03
CA GLN A 93 32.59 10.45 -10.41
C GLN A 93 32.13 9.45 -11.47
N ALA A 94 31.90 8.18 -11.11
CA ALA A 94 31.41 7.16 -12.03
C ALA A 94 29.94 7.38 -12.40
N PHE A 95 29.14 7.99 -11.52
CA PHE A 95 27.78 8.40 -11.84
C PHE A 95 27.83 9.72 -12.63
N GLN A 96 27.35 9.72 -13.87
CA GLN A 96 27.53 10.85 -14.82
C GLN A 96 26.24 11.63 -15.10
N TYR A 97 25.26 11.53 -14.20
CA TYR A 97 23.94 12.13 -14.38
C TYR A 97 23.38 12.81 -13.11
N HIS A 98 24.23 13.23 -12.18
CA HIS A 98 23.78 13.90 -10.95
C HIS A 98 22.95 15.15 -11.26
N ALA A 99 23.41 15.96 -12.23
CA ALA A 99 22.75 17.20 -12.56
C ALA A 99 21.37 16.95 -13.18
N LEU A 100 21.30 16.05 -14.15
CA LEU A 100 20.05 15.69 -14.81
C LEU A 100 19.05 15.03 -13.86
N TYR A 101 19.51 14.11 -13.01
CA TYR A 101 18.66 13.46 -12.02
C TYR A 101 18.07 14.45 -11.02
N TYR A 102 18.90 15.32 -10.43
CA TYR A 102 18.45 16.36 -9.49
C TYR A 102 17.40 17.29 -10.11
N TRP A 103 17.62 17.77 -11.35
CA TRP A 103 16.66 18.66 -12.00
C TRP A 103 15.36 17.96 -12.38
N LEU A 104 15.37 16.67 -12.71
CA LEU A 104 14.16 15.90 -12.94
C LEU A 104 13.36 15.69 -11.65
N VAL A 105 14.03 15.28 -10.56
CA VAL A 105 13.38 15.09 -9.25
C VAL A 105 12.80 16.41 -8.75
N SER A 106 13.59 17.49 -8.72
CA SER A 106 13.10 18.80 -8.29
C SER A 106 11.99 19.36 -9.20
N ALA A 107 12.02 19.09 -10.51
CA ALA A 107 10.92 19.48 -11.41
C ALA A 107 9.62 18.74 -11.04
N LEU A 108 9.71 17.44 -10.75
CA LEU A 108 8.55 16.65 -10.32
C LEU A 108 8.00 17.13 -8.97
N GLU A 109 8.86 17.49 -8.03
CA GLU A 109 8.46 18.09 -6.75
C GLU A 109 7.70 19.41 -6.96
N THR A 110 8.22 20.30 -7.82
CA THR A 110 7.55 21.56 -8.14
C THR A 110 6.22 21.37 -8.88
N LEU A 111 6.12 20.39 -9.77
CA LEU A 111 4.90 20.07 -10.50
C LEU A 111 3.84 19.37 -9.63
N ARG A 112 4.23 18.82 -8.47
CA ARG A 112 3.34 18.14 -7.53
C ARG A 112 2.64 19.14 -6.60
N ILE A 113 1.90 20.09 -7.18
CA ILE A 113 1.26 21.21 -6.49
C ILE A 113 0.11 20.76 -5.57
N ASP A 114 -0.64 19.73 -5.96
CA ASP A 114 -1.86 19.28 -5.28
C ASP A 114 -1.63 18.04 -4.39
N LYS A 115 -0.45 17.42 -4.44
CA LYS A 115 -0.12 16.12 -3.82
C LYS A 115 -1.13 15.00 -4.19
N VAL A 116 -1.88 15.17 -5.27
CA VAL A 116 -2.89 14.21 -5.75
C VAL A 116 -2.17 13.08 -6.48
N CYS A 117 -2.50 11.84 -6.12
CA CYS A 117 -2.04 10.66 -6.86
C CYS A 117 -2.73 10.61 -8.22
N ARG A 118 -1.96 10.34 -9.28
CA ARG A 118 -2.48 10.23 -10.65
C ARG A 118 -2.18 8.83 -11.17
N ASP A 119 -3.19 8.16 -11.72
CA ASP A 119 -3.01 6.89 -12.40
C ASP A 119 -2.25 7.12 -13.71
N THR A 120 -1.18 6.36 -13.93
CA THR A 120 -0.40 6.42 -15.17
C THR A 120 -0.34 5.04 -15.81
N PHE A 121 -0.52 4.98 -17.13
CA PHE A 121 -0.50 3.73 -17.89
C PHE A 121 0.74 3.70 -18.79
N ARG A 122 1.49 2.60 -18.79
CA ARG A 122 2.63 2.40 -19.70
C ARG A 122 2.37 1.21 -20.63
N ARG A 123 2.47 1.45 -21.95
CA ARG A 123 2.37 0.40 -22.97
C ARG A 123 3.75 -0.22 -23.22
N SER A 124 3.85 -1.54 -23.33
CA SER A 124 5.04 -2.21 -23.88
C SER A 124 4.68 -2.86 -25.22
N THR A 125 5.60 -2.81 -26.18
CA THR A 125 5.46 -3.45 -27.49
C THR A 125 6.58 -4.47 -27.65
N ASN A 126 6.21 -5.74 -27.92
CA ASN A 126 7.05 -6.93 -28.16
C ASN A 126 7.56 -7.74 -26.95
N MET A 127 6.70 -8.62 -26.42
CA MET A 127 7.14 -9.86 -25.78
C MET A 127 6.29 -11.02 -26.33
N LYS A 128 6.87 -11.88 -27.18
CA LYS A 128 6.23 -13.11 -27.69
C LYS A 128 6.74 -14.29 -26.86
N PHE A 129 5.92 -14.81 -25.95
CA PHE A 129 6.20 -16.01 -25.19
C PHE A 129 6.13 -17.25 -26.10
N LYS A 130 7.24 -17.97 -26.30
CA LYS A 130 7.27 -19.30 -26.92
C LYS A 130 7.68 -20.33 -25.86
N MET A 131 6.74 -21.20 -25.50
CA MET A 131 6.92 -22.29 -24.55
C MET A 131 7.46 -23.52 -25.30
N LEU A 132 8.59 -24.11 -24.88
CA LEU A 132 9.00 -25.44 -25.36
C LEU A 132 9.70 -26.26 -24.26
N LEU A 133 9.29 -27.53 -24.16
CA LEU A 133 9.77 -28.56 -23.24
C LEU A 133 11.25 -28.93 -23.45
N VAL A 134 11.87 -29.35 -22.35
CA VAL A 134 13.26 -29.83 -22.21
C VAL A 134 13.46 -31.21 -22.83
N MET A 135 14.50 -31.38 -23.65
CA MET A 135 15.30 -32.61 -23.79
C MET A 135 16.78 -32.24 -24.06
N LEU A 136 17.70 -33.01 -23.48
CA LEU A 136 19.12 -32.73 -23.28
C LEU A 136 19.96 -32.49 -24.56
N CYS A 137 20.92 -31.57 -24.46
CA CYS A 137 22.38 -31.71 -24.72
C CYS A 137 23.02 -30.44 -25.32
N LEU A 138 24.00 -29.90 -24.57
CA LEU A 138 25.20 -29.14 -24.98
C LEU A 138 25.02 -27.95 -25.97
N VAL A 139 25.10 -26.71 -25.44
CA VAL A 139 25.92 -25.53 -25.86
C VAL A 139 25.24 -24.24 -25.29
N GLN A 140 25.97 -23.44 -24.51
CA GLN A 140 25.57 -22.13 -23.90
C GLN A 140 25.74 -20.94 -24.89
N PRO A 141 25.40 -19.65 -24.58
CA PRO A 141 24.53 -19.05 -23.55
C PRO A 141 23.60 -17.91 -24.08
N SER A 142 22.47 -17.62 -23.44
CA SER A 142 22.08 -16.27 -22.95
C SER A 142 20.69 -16.29 -22.30
N LEU A 143 20.68 -16.05 -20.99
CA LEU A 143 19.50 -15.87 -20.14
C LEU A 143 18.82 -14.53 -20.49
N PHE A 144 17.68 -14.59 -21.17
CA PHE A 144 16.65 -13.56 -21.04
C PHE A 144 15.73 -13.96 -19.89
N MET A 145 15.86 -13.27 -18.75
CA MET A 145 14.99 -13.43 -17.59
C MET A 145 13.83 -12.44 -17.70
N GLU A 146 12.64 -12.97 -17.93
CA GLU A 146 11.40 -12.22 -18.11
C GLU A 146 10.83 -11.89 -16.72
N PHE A 147 10.93 -10.63 -16.26
CA PHE A 147 10.29 -10.21 -15.00
C PHE A 147 8.81 -9.90 -15.27
N GLN A 148 7.99 -10.94 -15.33
CA GLN A 148 6.58 -10.78 -14.94
C GLN A 148 6.60 -10.35 -13.47
N ALA A 149 5.78 -9.36 -13.07
CA ALA A 149 5.44 -9.22 -11.66
C ALA A 149 4.84 -10.57 -11.24
N GLN A 150 5.66 -11.39 -10.59
CA GLN A 150 5.23 -12.72 -10.21
C GLN A 150 4.04 -12.53 -9.27
N PRO A 151 2.94 -13.28 -9.47
CA PRO A 151 1.82 -13.19 -8.55
C PRO A 151 2.33 -13.38 -7.13
N ILE A 152 1.92 -12.52 -6.20
CA ILE A 152 2.41 -12.61 -4.84
C ILE A 152 1.92 -13.94 -4.27
N PRO A 153 2.83 -14.80 -3.81
CA PRO A 153 2.45 -16.08 -3.26
C PRO A 153 1.73 -15.85 -1.94
N LEU A 154 0.50 -16.35 -1.85
CA LEU A 154 -0.15 -16.47 -0.55
C LEU A 154 0.69 -17.44 0.27
N SER A 155 1.13 -17.01 1.45
CA SER A 155 2.07 -17.76 2.29
C SER A 155 1.69 -17.68 3.76
N MET A 156 2.43 -18.39 4.60
CA MET A 156 2.28 -18.35 6.06
C MET A 156 2.99 -17.15 6.71
N MET A 157 3.66 -16.29 5.93
CA MET A 157 4.30 -15.06 6.39
C MET A 157 5.26 -15.29 7.56
N GLU A 158 6.32 -16.07 7.30
CA GLU A 158 7.15 -16.63 8.37
C GLU A 158 7.87 -15.61 9.27
N ASN A 159 8.09 -14.41 8.76
CA ASN A 159 8.76 -13.31 9.45
C ASN A 159 7.77 -12.27 9.98
N SER A 160 6.47 -12.57 10.06
CA SER A 160 5.49 -11.64 10.60
C SER A 160 5.55 -11.59 12.13
N VAL A 161 5.30 -10.40 12.68
CA VAL A 161 4.94 -10.23 14.10
C VAL A 161 3.50 -10.68 14.28
N ASP A 162 3.30 -11.80 14.97
CA ASP A 162 2.00 -12.44 15.16
C ASP A 162 1.65 -12.69 16.64
N ASP A 163 2.34 -12.04 17.59
CA ASP A 163 2.17 -12.27 19.03
C ASP A 163 0.70 -12.15 19.46
N MET A 164 0.22 -13.17 20.16
CA MET A 164 -1.15 -13.29 20.66
C MET A 164 -1.26 -12.81 22.11
N PHE A 165 -0.16 -12.63 22.82
CA PHE A 165 -0.12 -12.31 24.25
C PHE A 165 -0.88 -13.33 25.14
N ASP A 166 -1.02 -14.57 24.66
CA ASP A 166 -1.78 -15.63 25.32
C ASP A 166 -1.07 -16.02 26.62
N GLY A 167 -1.71 -15.73 27.76
CA GLY A 167 -1.17 -15.97 29.11
C GLY A 167 -0.26 -14.86 29.67
N CYS A 168 0.06 -13.80 28.91
CA CYS A 168 0.95 -12.71 29.37
C CYS A 168 0.39 -11.29 29.16
N SER A 169 -0.85 -11.14 28.70
CA SER A 169 -1.45 -9.84 28.39
C SER A 169 -1.35 -8.82 29.54
N GLU A 170 -1.53 -9.23 30.80
CA GLU A 170 -1.39 -8.32 31.95
C GLU A 170 0.05 -7.83 32.16
N LYS A 171 1.05 -8.68 31.95
CA LYS A 171 2.47 -8.33 32.06
C LYS A 171 2.85 -7.39 30.92
N MET A 172 2.42 -7.72 29.70
CA MET A 172 2.62 -6.88 28.52
C MET A 172 1.95 -5.51 28.68
N ALA A 173 0.74 -5.43 29.24
CA ALA A 173 0.07 -4.16 29.52
C ALA A 173 0.95 -3.22 30.37
N LYS A 174 1.60 -3.77 31.40
CA LYS A 174 2.48 -3.01 32.30
C LYS A 174 3.71 -2.49 31.55
N ILE A 175 4.40 -3.36 30.80
CA ILE A 175 5.61 -3.01 30.04
C ILE A 175 5.30 -2.02 28.93
N VAL A 176 4.20 -2.21 28.22
CA VAL A 176 3.74 -1.26 27.20
C VAL A 176 3.60 0.14 27.81
N LYS A 177 2.99 0.23 28.99
CA LYS A 177 2.81 1.52 29.67
C LYS A 177 4.10 2.11 30.23
N SER A 178 4.98 1.31 30.82
CA SER A 178 6.18 1.80 31.49
C SER A 178 7.38 2.01 30.55
N GLU A 179 7.49 1.23 29.48
CA GLU A 179 8.70 1.17 28.65
C GLU A 179 8.42 1.46 27.18
N TYR A 180 7.60 0.62 26.53
CA TYR A 180 7.47 0.71 25.07
C TYR A 180 6.80 1.99 24.61
N PHE A 181 5.67 2.36 25.21
CA PHE A 181 4.96 3.55 24.80
C PHE A 181 5.77 4.85 25.01
N PRO A 182 6.39 5.11 26.18
CA PRO A 182 7.25 6.28 26.36
C PRO A 182 8.42 6.33 25.37
N ARG A 183 9.08 5.18 25.15
CA ARG A 183 10.21 5.06 24.21
C ARG A 183 9.77 5.34 22.78
N GLU A 184 8.71 4.70 22.31
CA GLU A 184 8.21 4.81 20.93
C GLU A 184 7.63 6.20 20.66
N MET A 185 6.96 6.81 21.64
CA MET A 185 6.54 8.21 21.56
C MET A 185 7.74 9.16 21.44
N LYS A 186 8.91 8.82 21.99
CA LYS A 186 10.13 9.62 21.85
C LYS A 186 10.81 9.37 20.49
N SER A 187 11.01 8.10 20.12
CA SER A 187 11.83 7.69 18.99
C SER A 187 11.10 7.72 17.64
N ASN A 188 9.77 7.61 17.61
CA ASN A 188 8.98 7.55 16.38
C ASN A 188 8.10 8.81 16.22
N PRO A 189 8.54 9.82 15.44
CA PRO A 189 7.81 11.07 15.26
C PRO A 189 6.44 10.88 14.60
N LEU A 190 6.33 9.92 13.68
CA LEU A 190 5.09 9.61 12.97
C LEU A 190 4.04 9.07 13.94
N PHE A 191 4.41 8.04 14.72
CA PHE A 191 3.55 7.47 15.74
C PHE A 191 3.15 8.53 16.79
N ARG A 192 4.12 9.33 17.27
CA ARG A 192 3.84 10.43 18.22
C ARG A 192 2.81 11.42 17.69
N LYS A 193 2.94 11.84 16.43
CA LYS A 193 2.03 12.80 15.80
C LYS A 193 0.62 12.20 15.62
N ALA A 194 0.55 10.95 15.15
CA ALA A 194 -0.72 10.25 14.95
C ALA A 194 -1.43 9.99 16.27
N TRP A 195 -0.71 9.52 17.30
CA TRP A 195 -1.24 9.28 18.63
C TRP A 195 -1.85 10.55 19.22
N LYS A 196 -1.14 11.68 19.20
CA LYS A 196 -1.68 12.98 19.66
C LYS A 196 -2.93 13.38 18.89
N LYS A 197 -2.95 13.21 17.56
CA LYS A 197 -4.14 13.53 16.74
C LYS A 197 -5.31 12.61 17.05
N ALA A 198 -5.08 11.36 17.43
CA ALA A 198 -6.12 10.38 17.72
C ALA A 198 -6.84 10.60 19.07
N GLU A 199 -6.33 11.47 19.95
CA GLU A 199 -6.94 11.72 21.26
C GLU A 199 -8.39 12.23 21.14
N THR A 200 -8.70 13.09 20.17
CA THR A 200 -10.07 13.59 19.96
C THR A 200 -11.04 12.49 19.52
N CYS A 201 -10.56 11.53 18.73
CA CYS A 201 -11.34 10.35 18.35
C CYS A 201 -11.57 9.43 19.58
N ALA A 202 -10.55 9.28 20.42
CA ALA A 202 -10.65 8.49 21.63
C ALA A 202 -11.64 9.09 22.65
N THR A 203 -11.63 10.40 22.84
CA THR A 203 -12.55 11.08 23.76
C THR A 203 -14.00 11.04 23.27
N GLN A 204 -14.23 11.16 21.96
CA GLN A 204 -15.56 11.08 21.35
C GLN A 204 -16.18 9.67 21.47
N ASN A 205 -15.36 8.62 21.40
CA ASN A 205 -15.82 7.22 21.41
C ASN A 205 -15.74 6.54 22.79
N ASN A 206 -15.34 7.28 23.84
CA ASN A 206 -15.17 6.78 25.21
C ASN A 206 -16.49 6.40 25.91
N GLN A 207 -17.64 6.53 25.22
CA GLN A 207 -18.97 6.17 25.72
C GLN A 207 -19.56 4.91 25.04
N SER A 208 -18.74 4.15 24.29
CA SER A 208 -19.20 3.03 23.47
C SER A 208 -19.37 1.71 24.26
N VAL A 209 -20.22 0.84 23.69
CA VAL A 209 -20.91 -0.35 24.26
C VAL A 209 -19.98 -1.49 24.76
N HIS A 210 -18.67 -1.41 24.58
CA HIS A 210 -17.76 -2.58 24.72
C HIS A 210 -16.60 -2.45 25.73
N ASN A 211 -16.64 -1.51 26.68
CA ASN A 211 -15.62 -1.40 27.77
C ASN A 211 -14.15 -1.38 27.28
N LEU A 212 -13.88 -0.89 26.07
CA LEU A 212 -12.51 -0.66 25.62
C LEU A 212 -11.83 0.41 26.49
N SER A 213 -10.55 0.22 26.79
CA SER A 213 -9.77 1.26 27.46
C SER A 213 -9.54 2.46 26.52
N LYS A 214 -9.29 3.64 27.08
CA LYS A 214 -8.96 4.84 26.28
C LYS A 214 -7.81 4.58 25.30
N ASP A 215 -6.80 3.80 25.71
CA ASP A 215 -5.66 3.48 24.86
C ASP A 215 -6.02 2.54 23.70
N GLN A 216 -6.89 1.56 23.95
CA GLN A 216 -7.39 0.67 22.90
C GLN A 216 -8.19 1.44 21.85
N ILE A 217 -9.09 2.33 22.29
CA ILE A 217 -9.85 3.20 21.39
C ILE A 217 -8.89 4.10 20.60
N GLN A 218 -7.91 4.71 21.27
CA GLN A 218 -6.95 5.59 20.61
C GLN A 218 -6.07 4.84 19.60
N ALA A 219 -5.69 3.59 19.89
CA ALA A 219 -4.98 2.73 18.96
C ALA A 219 -5.80 2.43 17.69
N LEU A 220 -7.08 2.09 17.83
CA LEU A 220 -7.99 1.90 16.68
C LEU A 220 -8.11 3.20 15.86
N CYS A 221 -8.24 4.34 16.52
CA CYS A 221 -8.25 5.65 15.85
C CYS A 221 -6.92 5.97 15.14
N VAL A 222 -5.77 5.52 15.65
CA VAL A 222 -4.46 5.68 14.99
C VAL A 222 -4.34 4.74 13.79
N TYR A 223 -4.89 3.53 13.87
CA TYR A 223 -4.86 2.57 12.78
C TYR A 223 -5.67 3.03 11.57
N THR A 224 -6.82 3.67 11.82
CA THR A 224 -7.79 4.08 10.79
C THR A 224 -7.62 5.53 10.30
N VAL A 225 -6.67 6.30 10.85
CA VAL A 225 -6.51 7.70 10.45
C VAL A 225 -5.72 7.83 9.14
N ASN A 226 -6.29 8.56 8.17
CA ASN A 226 -5.62 8.84 6.91
C ASN A 226 -4.31 9.61 7.07
N GLU A 227 -4.30 10.62 7.95
CA GLU A 227 -3.14 11.48 8.15
C GLU A 227 -2.97 11.86 9.62
N PRO A 228 -1.79 11.67 10.24
CA PRO A 228 -0.60 10.99 9.69
C PRO A 228 -0.84 9.49 9.52
N ASN A 229 -0.52 8.95 8.34
CA ASN A 229 -0.74 7.54 8.01
C ASN A 229 0.23 6.62 8.77
N VAL A 230 -0.24 5.99 9.85
CA VAL A 230 0.52 4.94 10.58
C VAL A 230 0.22 3.55 10.03
N TYR A 231 -0.94 3.35 9.42
CA TYR A 231 -1.38 2.07 8.85
C TYR A 231 -0.29 1.43 7.99
N ALA A 232 0.21 2.14 6.98
CA ALA A 232 1.19 1.60 6.04
C ALA A 232 2.51 1.18 6.70
N PRO A 233 3.23 2.03 7.46
CA PRO A 233 4.49 1.64 8.09
C PRO A 233 4.33 0.62 9.22
N LEU A 234 3.22 0.65 9.97
CA LEU A 234 2.90 -0.39 10.97
C LEU A 234 2.76 -1.75 10.30
N ASN A 235 1.92 -1.84 9.26
CA ASN A 235 1.64 -3.09 8.56
C ASN A 235 2.89 -3.65 7.87
N ASN A 236 3.73 -2.77 7.33
CA ASN A 236 5.04 -3.19 6.82
C ASN A 236 5.94 -3.78 7.93
N ALA A 237 6.04 -3.11 9.08
CA ALA A 237 6.82 -3.61 10.22
C ALA A 237 6.28 -4.95 10.75
N LEU A 238 4.96 -5.08 10.90
CA LEU A 238 4.31 -6.32 11.32
C LEU A 238 4.53 -7.46 10.32
N ARG A 239 4.69 -7.15 9.03
CA ARG A 239 4.94 -8.15 7.99
C ARG A 239 6.38 -8.66 7.98
N THR A 240 7.36 -7.81 8.24
CA THR A 240 8.77 -8.12 7.96
C THR A 240 9.65 -8.29 9.19
N SER A 241 9.23 -7.79 10.35
CA SER A 241 10.12 -7.56 11.49
C SER A 241 9.97 -8.56 12.64
N GLY A 242 9.41 -9.74 12.39
CA GLY A 242 9.32 -10.83 13.37
C GLY A 242 10.66 -11.17 14.04
N PRO A 243 11.78 -11.32 13.30
CA PRO A 243 13.10 -11.54 13.89
C PRO A 243 13.60 -10.37 14.77
N GLN A 244 13.15 -9.15 14.52
CA GLN A 244 13.53 -7.94 15.26
C GLN A 244 12.52 -7.58 16.36
N TYR A 245 11.48 -8.39 16.56
CA TYR A 245 10.36 -8.08 17.44
C TYR A 245 10.78 -7.78 18.88
N THR A 246 11.84 -8.40 19.39
CA THR A 246 12.32 -8.20 20.77
C THR A 246 13.34 -7.07 20.91
N THR A 247 13.63 -6.34 19.83
CA THR A 247 14.70 -5.35 19.77
C THR A 247 14.15 -3.92 19.71
N GLN A 248 15.01 -2.92 19.87
CA GLN A 248 14.63 -1.50 19.69
C GLN A 248 14.36 -1.11 18.23
N ALA A 249 14.68 -1.99 17.27
CA ALA A 249 14.40 -1.75 15.85
C ALA A 249 12.90 -1.83 15.54
N PHE A 250 12.14 -2.66 16.28
CA PHE A 250 10.68 -2.66 16.19
C PHE A 250 10.12 -1.50 17.04
N GLN A 251 9.42 -0.56 16.42
CA GLN A 251 8.99 0.69 17.07
C GLN A 251 7.46 0.83 17.19
N TYR A 252 6.75 -0.29 17.19
CA TYR A 252 5.29 -0.34 17.25
C TYR A 252 4.76 -1.37 18.27
N HIS A 253 5.52 -1.70 19.31
CA HIS A 253 5.09 -2.66 20.34
C HIS A 253 3.81 -2.19 21.02
N ALA A 254 3.75 -0.91 21.40
CA ALA A 254 2.62 -0.35 22.13
C ALA A 254 1.35 -0.36 21.26
N LEU A 255 1.46 0.14 20.02
CA LEU A 255 0.34 0.17 19.09
C LEU A 255 -0.16 -1.23 18.76
N TYR A 256 0.74 -2.18 18.47
CA TYR A 256 0.37 -3.55 18.16
C TYR A 256 -0.35 -4.24 19.33
N TYR A 257 0.18 -4.12 20.56
CA TYR A 257 -0.46 -4.67 21.75
C TYR A 257 -1.87 -4.14 21.97
N TRP A 258 -2.07 -2.82 21.85
CA TRP A 258 -3.39 -2.24 22.02
C TRP A 258 -4.38 -2.63 20.92
N LEU A 259 -3.93 -2.80 19.67
CA LEU A 259 -4.79 -3.32 18.60
C LEU A 259 -5.21 -4.76 18.86
N VAL A 260 -4.26 -5.64 19.22
CA VAL A 260 -4.57 -7.05 19.50
C VAL A 260 -5.49 -7.18 20.72
N SER A 261 -5.18 -6.50 21.83
CA SER A 261 -6.03 -6.54 23.02
C SER A 261 -7.40 -5.89 22.79
N ALA A 262 -7.51 -4.88 21.90
CA ALA A 262 -8.81 -4.32 21.53
C ALA A 262 -9.68 -5.35 20.80
N LEU A 263 -9.09 -6.15 19.90
CA LEU A 263 -9.80 -7.24 19.22
C LEU A 263 -10.33 -8.28 20.21
N GLU A 264 -9.53 -8.64 21.23
CA GLU A 264 -9.97 -9.55 22.29
C GLU A 264 -11.19 -8.98 23.04
N THR A 265 -11.14 -7.70 23.43
CA THR A 265 -12.25 -7.04 24.12
C THR A 265 -13.51 -6.92 23.25
N LEU A 266 -13.37 -6.62 21.96
CA LEU A 266 -14.50 -6.45 21.05
C LEU A 266 -15.20 -7.77 20.69
N ARG A 267 -14.52 -8.91 20.83
CA ARG A 267 -15.04 -10.24 20.43
C ARG A 267 -15.71 -11.01 21.57
N ILE A 268 -16.64 -10.35 22.27
CA ILE A 268 -17.39 -10.93 23.39
C ILE A 268 -18.23 -12.14 22.94
N ASP A 269 -18.88 -12.03 21.77
CA ASP A 269 -19.80 -13.07 21.27
C ASP A 269 -19.11 -14.29 20.67
N LYS A 270 -17.80 -14.19 20.40
CA LYS A 270 -16.98 -15.22 19.71
C LYS A 270 -17.58 -15.68 18.37
N VAL A 271 -18.45 -14.88 17.77
CA VAL A 271 -19.09 -15.19 16.50
C VAL A 271 -18.12 -14.92 15.35
N CYS A 272 -18.10 -15.82 14.37
CA CYS A 272 -17.37 -15.61 13.13
C CYS A 272 -18.18 -14.69 12.20
N ARG A 273 -17.49 -13.82 11.46
CA ARG A 273 -18.10 -12.81 10.59
C ARG A 273 -17.54 -12.92 9.20
N ASP A 274 -18.40 -12.66 8.22
CA ASP A 274 -18.00 -12.52 6.83
C ASP A 274 -17.56 -11.08 6.56
N THR A 275 -16.41 -10.91 5.93
CA THR A 275 -15.86 -9.62 5.52
C THR A 275 -15.17 -9.71 4.16
N PHE A 276 -14.84 -8.56 3.59
CA PHE A 276 -14.33 -8.42 2.25
C PHE A 276 -13.08 -7.57 2.24
N ARG A 277 -12.09 -7.98 1.47
CA ARG A 277 -10.88 -7.18 1.27
C ARG A 277 -10.62 -7.01 -0.20
N ARG A 278 -10.36 -5.77 -0.62
CA ARG A 278 -9.96 -5.43 -1.98
C ARG A 278 -8.52 -4.96 -1.99
N SER A 279 -7.71 -5.52 -2.86
CA SER A 279 -6.33 -5.05 -3.09
C SER A 279 -6.29 -4.18 -4.35
N ILE A 280 -5.58 -3.06 -4.29
CA ILE A 280 -5.34 -2.21 -5.47
C ILE A 280 -4.37 -2.96 -6.41
N ASP A 281 -4.88 -3.41 -7.56
CA ASP A 281 -4.12 -3.94 -8.70
C ASP A 281 -3.05 -5.02 -8.42
N MET A 282 -3.21 -5.78 -7.33
CA MET A 282 -2.35 -6.91 -7.01
C MET A 282 -2.93 -8.22 -7.57
N LYS A 283 -2.07 -9.04 -8.18
CA LYS A 283 -2.38 -10.41 -8.60
C LYS A 283 -1.79 -11.39 -7.60
N PHE A 284 -2.61 -12.25 -7.01
CA PHE A 284 -2.16 -13.32 -6.11
C PHE A 284 -2.17 -14.67 -6.82
N LYS A 285 -1.27 -15.56 -6.39
CA LYS A 285 -1.30 -16.97 -6.77
C LYS A 285 -1.11 -17.80 -5.52
N MET A 286 -1.88 -18.87 -5.41
CA MET A 286 -1.63 -19.87 -4.38
C MET A 286 -0.39 -20.68 -4.79
N LEU A 287 0.62 -20.74 -3.92
CA LEU A 287 1.80 -21.56 -4.17
C LEU A 287 1.43 -23.01 -3.83
N LEU A 288 1.05 -23.80 -4.84
CA LEU A 288 0.95 -25.25 -4.72
C LEU A 288 2.35 -25.78 -4.43
N VAL A 289 2.67 -26.05 -3.17
CA VAL A 289 3.80 -26.92 -2.83
C VAL A 289 3.42 -28.30 -3.36
N MET A 290 4.04 -28.70 -4.47
CA MET A 290 3.95 -30.05 -4.99
C MET A 290 4.53 -31.00 -3.95
N LEU A 291 3.70 -31.56 -3.07
CA LEU A 291 3.90 -32.95 -2.66
C LEU A 291 3.44 -33.84 -3.81
N CYS A 292 4.24 -33.89 -4.87
CA CYS A 292 4.10 -34.91 -5.90
C CYS A 292 4.70 -36.21 -5.38
N LEU A 293 4.03 -36.87 -4.45
CA LEU A 293 4.06 -38.32 -4.34
C LEU A 293 2.67 -38.78 -3.85
N VAL A 294 2.00 -39.54 -4.73
CA VAL A 294 0.89 -40.48 -4.48
C VAL A 294 -0.56 -39.97 -4.74
N LEU A 295 -1.04 -40.37 -5.93
CA LEU A 295 -2.42 -40.65 -6.40
C LEU A 295 -3.36 -39.54 -6.94
N PRO A 296 -4.04 -39.78 -8.08
CA PRO A 296 -4.90 -38.81 -8.75
C PRO A 296 -6.37 -38.98 -8.34
N SER A 297 -6.81 -38.31 -7.29
CA SER A 297 -8.25 -38.12 -7.03
C SER A 297 -8.51 -37.19 -5.86
N PHE A 298 -8.18 -35.90 -5.94
CA PHE A 298 -8.79 -34.88 -5.06
C PHE A 298 -8.86 -33.51 -5.75
N ASN A 299 -10.06 -33.15 -6.20
CA ASN A 299 -10.48 -31.76 -6.38
C ASN A 299 -10.72 -31.14 -4.99
N THR A 300 -9.66 -30.77 -4.30
CA THR A 300 -9.72 -29.86 -3.15
C THR A 300 -8.42 -29.10 -3.06
N VAL A 301 -8.46 -27.83 -3.45
CA VAL A 301 -7.34 -26.89 -3.34
C VAL A 301 -7.23 -26.47 -1.86
N SER A 302 -6.64 -27.30 -1.02
CA SER A 302 -6.47 -27.02 0.42
C SER A 302 -5.11 -26.38 0.70
N GLY A 303 -4.95 -25.10 0.35
CA GLY A 303 -3.84 -24.27 0.82
C GLY A 303 -4.22 -23.52 2.10
N GLN A 304 -3.45 -23.67 3.18
CA GLN A 304 -3.55 -22.80 4.36
C GLN A 304 -2.68 -21.55 4.16
N ILE A 305 -3.23 -20.37 4.46
CA ILE A 305 -2.58 -19.08 4.27
C ILE A 305 -2.88 -18.18 5.48
N ARG A 306 -2.00 -17.21 5.77
CA ARG A 306 -2.33 -16.09 6.65
C ARG A 306 -2.55 -14.85 5.80
N LEU A 307 -3.62 -14.11 6.07
CA LEU A 307 -3.76 -12.77 5.54
C LEU A 307 -3.27 -11.83 6.61
N SER A 308 -2.12 -11.21 6.37
CA SER A 308 -1.73 -10.04 7.15
C SER A 308 -1.38 -8.89 6.22
N LEU A 309 -2.11 -7.79 6.41
CA LEU A 309 -1.54 -6.45 6.45
C LEU A 309 -0.75 -6.05 5.19
N MET A 310 -1.34 -6.26 4.02
CA MET A 310 -0.81 -5.77 2.75
C MET A 310 -0.91 -4.25 2.64
N GLU A 311 0.07 -3.64 1.97
CA GLU A 311 0.03 -2.24 1.59
C GLU A 311 -1.24 -1.95 0.78
N GLN A 312 -1.95 -0.89 1.17
CA GLN A 312 -3.10 -0.32 0.44
C GLN A 312 -4.33 -1.23 0.26
N SER A 313 -4.87 -1.76 1.36
CA SER A 313 -6.18 -2.42 1.32
C SER A 313 -6.97 -2.12 2.59
N ILE A 314 -8.20 -1.66 2.42
CA ILE A 314 -9.17 -1.50 3.50
C ILE A 314 -9.94 -2.83 3.60
N ASP A 315 -10.15 -3.32 4.82
CA ASP A 315 -10.91 -4.53 5.13
C ASP A 315 -12.39 -4.13 5.33
N ASP A 316 -13.17 -4.11 4.25
CA ASP A 316 -14.57 -3.68 4.27
C ASP A 316 -15.56 -4.82 4.57
N MET A 317 -16.43 -4.64 5.56
CA MET A 317 -17.58 -5.50 5.83
C MET A 317 -18.76 -5.17 4.89
N TYR A 318 -18.64 -5.38 3.58
CA TYR A 318 -19.77 -5.15 2.68
C TYR A 318 -20.81 -6.28 2.74
N GLY A 319 -21.70 -6.26 3.72
CA GLY A 319 -22.97 -6.98 3.67
C GLY A 319 -24.13 -6.05 4.02
N ASN A 320 -24.85 -5.54 3.01
CA ASN A 320 -26.17 -4.87 3.10
C ASN A 320 -26.25 -3.35 3.37
N CYS A 321 -25.16 -2.59 3.26
CA CYS A 321 -25.21 -1.14 3.50
C CYS A 321 -25.97 -0.37 2.40
N GLU A 322 -25.83 -0.77 1.14
CA GLU A 322 -26.55 -0.16 0.01
C GLU A 322 -28.08 -0.25 0.20
N SER A 323 -28.58 -1.41 0.59
CA SER A 323 -30.00 -1.64 0.84
C SER A 323 -30.56 -0.82 2.00
N ARG A 324 -29.80 -0.67 3.10
CA ARG A 324 -30.22 0.12 4.28
C ARG A 324 -30.12 1.62 4.05
N MET A 325 -29.06 2.10 3.38
CA MET A 325 -28.96 3.50 2.97
C MET A 325 -30.07 3.85 1.99
N LYS A 326 -30.31 3.00 0.99
CA LYS A 326 -31.41 3.18 0.03
C LYS A 326 -32.75 3.23 0.73
N GLU A 327 -33.02 2.32 1.66
CA GLU A 327 -34.27 2.31 2.43
C GLU A 327 -34.45 3.58 3.27
N LYS A 328 -33.39 4.04 3.95
CA LYS A 328 -33.43 5.25 4.79
C LYS A 328 -33.58 6.52 3.94
N VAL A 329 -32.89 6.58 2.79
CA VAL A 329 -33.02 7.67 1.81
C VAL A 329 -34.42 7.71 1.24
N GLU A 330 -34.96 6.59 0.77
CA GLU A 330 -36.28 6.51 0.14
C GLU A 330 -37.44 6.73 1.12
N LYS A 331 -37.34 6.23 2.36
CA LYS A 331 -38.44 6.35 3.35
C LYS A 331 -38.39 7.63 4.17
N VAL A 332 -37.22 8.16 4.49
CA VAL A 332 -37.06 9.28 5.45
C VAL A 332 -36.75 10.60 4.75
N TYR A 333 -35.78 10.58 3.83
CA TYR A 333 -35.28 11.81 3.19
C TYR A 333 -36.09 12.17 1.95
N PHE A 334 -36.48 11.16 1.15
CA PHE A 334 -37.19 11.36 -0.10
C PHE A 334 -38.53 12.09 0.07
N PRO A 335 -39.42 11.75 1.03
CA PRO A 335 -40.68 12.47 1.19
C PRO A 335 -40.51 13.94 1.61
N ARG A 336 -39.37 14.27 2.25
CA ARG A 336 -39.04 15.62 2.73
C ARG A 336 -38.37 16.47 1.64
N GLU A 337 -37.37 15.92 0.97
CA GLU A 337 -36.50 16.65 0.04
C GLU A 337 -37.01 16.60 -1.41
N ASN A 338 -37.82 15.61 -1.81
CA ASN A 338 -38.43 15.52 -3.16
C ASN A 338 -39.45 16.64 -3.47
N LYS A 339 -39.76 17.50 -2.50
CA LYS A 339 -40.53 18.73 -2.75
C LYS A 339 -39.64 19.85 -3.30
N LYS A 340 -38.32 19.78 -3.14
CA LYS A 340 -37.37 20.79 -3.61
C LYS A 340 -36.88 20.41 -5.02
N GLN A 341 -37.01 21.36 -5.94
CA GLN A 341 -36.67 21.17 -7.35
C GLN A 341 -35.22 20.70 -7.60
N PRO A 342 -34.19 21.24 -6.91
CA PRO A 342 -32.80 20.78 -7.10
C PRO A 342 -32.59 19.32 -6.71
N PHE A 343 -33.31 18.83 -5.70
CA PHE A 343 -33.25 17.43 -5.27
C PHE A 343 -33.99 16.51 -6.25
N LYS A 344 -35.13 16.97 -6.79
CA LYS A 344 -35.84 16.28 -7.90
C LYS A 344 -34.97 16.15 -9.13
N ASP A 345 -34.30 17.23 -9.52
CA ASP A 345 -33.45 17.26 -10.70
C ASP A 345 -32.24 16.34 -10.51
N GLY A 346 -31.58 16.40 -9.34
CA GLY A 346 -30.49 15.50 -8.99
C GLY A 346 -30.90 14.01 -8.89
N TRP A 347 -32.08 13.72 -8.36
CA TRP A 347 -32.59 12.34 -8.25
C TRP A 347 -33.04 11.77 -9.60
N ASN A 348 -33.66 12.58 -10.45
CA ASN A 348 -34.01 12.17 -11.82
C ASN A 348 -32.74 11.99 -12.68
N LEU A 349 -31.68 12.77 -12.42
CA LEU A 349 -30.35 12.54 -12.99
C LEU A 349 -29.79 11.19 -12.55
N ALA A 350 -29.91 10.84 -11.27
CA ALA A 350 -29.46 9.55 -10.72
C ALA A 350 -30.28 8.34 -11.22
N LYS A 351 -31.55 8.54 -11.59
CA LYS A 351 -32.43 7.50 -12.17
C LYS A 351 -32.28 7.33 -13.68
N SER A 352 -31.62 8.25 -14.38
CA SER A 352 -31.36 8.09 -15.81
C SER A 352 -30.38 6.92 -16.03
N PRO A 353 -30.57 6.07 -17.07
CA PRO A 353 -29.73 4.89 -17.29
C PRO A 353 -28.26 5.33 -17.36
N ALA A 354 -27.50 4.96 -16.34
CA ALA A 354 -26.22 5.56 -16.04
C ALA A 354 -25.25 5.50 -17.23
N LYS A 355 -24.95 6.66 -17.82
CA LYS A 355 -23.59 6.89 -18.31
C LYS A 355 -22.72 6.97 -17.06
N ARG A 356 -21.87 5.93 -16.88
CA ARG A 356 -20.85 5.81 -15.83
C ARG A 356 -20.28 7.19 -15.47
N ASN A 357 -20.63 7.66 -14.28
CA ASN A 357 -20.14 8.92 -13.73
C ASN A 357 -18.76 8.68 -13.11
N THR A 358 -17.76 9.43 -13.58
CA THR A 358 -16.35 9.34 -13.20
C THR A 358 -16.01 10.44 -12.19
N ASP A 359 -16.47 10.30 -10.96
CA ASP A 359 -16.00 11.10 -9.83
C ASP A 359 -14.80 10.38 -9.17
N PRO A 360 -13.57 10.92 -9.23
CA PRO A 360 -12.35 10.26 -8.75
C PRO A 360 -12.11 10.41 -7.23
N ASN A 361 -13.00 11.05 -6.47
CA ASN A 361 -12.86 11.20 -5.01
C ASN A 361 -13.53 10.08 -4.19
N LEU A 362 -14.05 9.04 -4.85
CA LEU A 362 -14.39 7.78 -4.19
C LEU A 362 -13.19 6.84 -4.31
N ILE A 363 -12.71 6.31 -3.19
CA ILE A 363 -11.63 5.31 -3.10
C ILE A 363 -11.90 4.22 -4.15
N THR A 364 -11.14 4.23 -5.25
CA THR A 364 -11.27 3.21 -6.29
C THR A 364 -10.57 1.96 -5.80
N PHE A 365 -11.32 1.11 -5.11
CA PHE A 365 -10.85 -0.22 -4.74
C PHE A 365 -10.45 -1.02 -6.00
N GLY A 366 -9.27 -1.63 -5.98
CA GLY A 366 -8.81 -2.46 -7.09
C GLY A 366 -9.74 -3.63 -7.37
N ARG A 367 -9.82 -4.02 -8.65
CA ARG A 367 -10.72 -5.07 -9.15
C ARG A 367 -9.98 -6.30 -9.65
N GLU A 368 -8.65 -6.37 -9.50
CA GLU A 368 -7.86 -7.51 -9.98
C GLU A 368 -8.04 -8.74 -9.07
N SER A 369 -7.73 -8.62 -7.77
CA SER A 369 -7.91 -9.68 -6.78
C SER A 369 -8.69 -9.17 -5.57
N CYS A 370 -9.67 -9.95 -5.14
CA CYS A 370 -10.48 -9.69 -3.96
C CYS A 370 -10.51 -10.92 -3.06
N PHE A 371 -10.84 -10.70 -1.79
CA PHE A 371 -10.91 -11.75 -0.78
C PHE A 371 -12.27 -11.72 -0.12
N TYR A 372 -12.96 -12.85 -0.14
CA TYR A 372 -14.10 -13.15 0.72
C TYR A 372 -13.56 -13.87 1.95
N ILE A 373 -13.80 -13.35 3.16
CA ILE A 373 -13.16 -13.85 4.38
C ILE A 373 -14.21 -14.16 5.44
N GLU A 374 -14.35 -15.41 5.83
CA GLU A 374 -15.00 -15.79 7.11
C GLU A 374 -13.92 -15.71 8.21
N THR A 375 -13.95 -14.64 9.01
CA THR A 375 -13.03 -14.43 10.13
C THR A 375 -13.67 -14.80 11.46
N CYS A 376 -12.96 -15.61 12.24
CA CYS A 376 -13.30 -15.99 13.61
C CYS A 376 -12.35 -15.36 14.63
N TYR A 377 -11.52 -14.38 14.24
CA TYR A 377 -10.69 -13.60 15.16
C TYR A 377 -10.72 -12.08 14.93
N GLY A 378 -11.37 -11.63 13.86
CA GLY A 378 -11.59 -10.22 13.58
C GLY A 378 -12.78 -9.60 14.32
N ALA A 379 -12.74 -8.28 14.47
CA ALA A 379 -13.78 -7.49 15.11
C ALA A 379 -14.21 -6.32 14.24
N ASN A 380 -15.50 -5.97 14.29
CA ASN A 380 -16.01 -4.76 13.67
C ASN A 380 -15.51 -3.54 14.47
N ILE A 381 -14.83 -2.63 13.78
CA ILE A 381 -14.26 -1.41 14.36
C ILE A 381 -14.89 -0.13 13.77
N GLU A 382 -16.03 -0.22 13.09
CA GLU A 382 -16.76 0.89 12.45
C GLU A 382 -16.98 2.06 13.41
N ASN A 383 -17.42 1.76 14.64
CA ASN A 383 -17.69 2.76 15.67
C ASN A 383 -16.42 3.46 16.19
N TYR A 384 -15.24 2.97 15.83
CA TYR A 384 -13.93 3.50 16.23
C TYR A 384 -13.13 4.01 15.03
N SER A 385 -13.60 3.77 13.81
CA SER A 385 -12.99 4.25 12.58
C SER A 385 -13.31 5.72 12.39
N ARG A 386 -12.29 6.51 12.06
CA ARG A 386 -12.46 7.94 11.77
C ARG A 386 -13.15 8.21 10.44
N LEU A 387 -13.23 7.20 9.58
CA LEU A 387 -13.73 7.32 8.21
C LEU A 387 -15.21 6.91 8.10
N GLY A 388 -15.81 6.39 9.18
CA GLY A 388 -17.19 5.90 9.15
C GLY A 388 -17.39 4.70 8.23
N GLU A 389 -16.30 3.98 7.93
CA GLU A 389 -16.31 2.77 7.12
C GLU A 389 -16.60 1.56 8.01
N SER A 390 -17.39 0.60 7.51
CA SER A 390 -17.67 -0.67 8.20
C SER A 390 -16.45 -1.59 8.17
N GLU A 391 -15.39 -1.21 8.86
CA GLU A 391 -14.09 -1.89 8.84
C GLU A 391 -14.06 -3.09 9.80
N VAL A 392 -13.49 -4.22 9.35
CA VAL A 392 -13.20 -5.38 10.20
C VAL A 392 -11.70 -5.53 10.32
N LEU A 393 -11.18 -5.30 11.52
CA LEU A 393 -9.77 -5.55 11.81
C LEU A 393 -9.58 -7.05 12.10
N ILE A 394 -8.70 -7.70 11.33
CA ILE A 394 -8.34 -9.11 11.47
C ILE A 394 -6.92 -9.23 12.05
N PRO A 395 -6.69 -10.03 13.09
CA PRO A 395 -5.35 -10.19 13.67
C PRO A 395 -4.44 -11.07 12.79
N PRO A 396 -3.11 -10.83 12.81
CA PRO A 396 -2.16 -11.53 11.94
C PRO A 396 -1.95 -13.02 12.29
N TYR A 397 -2.40 -13.48 13.46
CA TYR A 397 -2.31 -14.88 13.89
C TYR A 397 -3.46 -15.76 13.37
N GLU A 398 -4.48 -15.18 12.74
CA GLU A 398 -5.56 -15.97 12.15
C GLU A 398 -5.10 -16.68 10.88
N LYS A 399 -5.32 -17.99 10.81
CA LYS A 399 -5.09 -18.79 9.60
C LYS A 399 -6.38 -19.01 8.85
N PHE A 400 -6.27 -18.96 7.53
CA PHE A 400 -7.36 -19.20 6.61
C PHE A 400 -7.04 -20.38 5.71
N LYS A 401 -8.05 -21.19 5.38
CA LYS A 401 -8.03 -22.11 4.25
C LYS A 401 -8.61 -21.40 3.04
N VAL A 402 -7.91 -21.46 1.92
CA VAL A 402 -8.55 -21.16 0.63
C VAL A 402 -9.51 -22.29 0.33
N ILE A 403 -10.81 -22.01 0.30
CA ILE A 403 -11.84 -23.01 0.02
C ILE A 403 -12.37 -22.92 -1.40
N ASP A 404 -12.21 -21.76 -2.05
CA ASP A 404 -12.64 -21.54 -3.42
C ASP A 404 -11.87 -20.37 -4.07
N ILE A 405 -11.82 -20.35 -5.39
CA ILE A 405 -11.31 -19.25 -6.21
C ILE A 405 -12.34 -18.99 -7.32
N ALA A 406 -13.16 -17.96 -7.13
CA ALA A 406 -14.21 -17.61 -8.06
C ALA A 406 -13.75 -16.55 -9.06
N GLU A 407 -14.27 -16.61 -10.29
CA GLU A 407 -14.06 -15.59 -11.31
C GLU A 407 -15.25 -14.63 -11.35
N LYS A 408 -14.99 -13.32 -11.41
CA LYS A 408 -15.97 -12.22 -11.62
C LYS A 408 -16.99 -11.99 -10.50
N SER A 409 -17.47 -13.03 -9.84
CA SER A 409 -18.48 -12.93 -8.77
C SER A 409 -18.47 -14.11 -7.81
N TYR A 410 -18.81 -13.86 -6.54
CA TYR A 410 -19.02 -14.87 -5.51
C TYR A 410 -20.12 -14.39 -4.57
N LYS A 411 -21.16 -15.21 -4.33
CA LYS A 411 -22.39 -14.80 -3.62
C LYS A 411 -22.96 -13.49 -4.22
N GLU A 412 -23.16 -12.47 -3.39
CA GLU A 412 -23.69 -11.16 -3.79
C GLU A 412 -22.60 -10.25 -4.39
N PHE A 413 -21.33 -10.64 -4.28
CA PHE A 413 -20.18 -9.83 -4.69
C PHE A 413 -19.94 -9.96 -6.18
N LYS A 414 -19.84 -8.80 -6.82
CA LYS A 414 -19.51 -8.62 -8.23
C LYS A 414 -18.34 -7.63 -8.31
N ASP A 415 -17.73 -7.52 -9.49
CA ASP A 415 -16.71 -6.52 -9.82
C ASP A 415 -15.27 -6.82 -9.39
N CYS A 416 -14.88 -8.10 -9.26
CA CYS A 416 -13.48 -8.51 -9.10
C CYS A 416 -13.10 -9.60 -10.11
N LYS A 417 -11.94 -9.53 -10.78
CA LYS A 417 -11.53 -10.54 -11.77
C LYS A 417 -11.36 -11.91 -11.11
N THR A 418 -10.66 -11.95 -9.97
CA THR A 418 -10.49 -13.16 -9.16
C THR A 418 -10.89 -12.88 -7.72
N ILE A 419 -11.65 -13.80 -7.13
CA ILE A 419 -12.09 -13.74 -5.73
C ILE A 419 -11.58 -14.98 -5.01
N PHE A 420 -10.71 -14.80 -4.03
CA PHE A 420 -10.25 -15.86 -3.14
C PHE A 420 -11.23 -15.98 -1.98
N VAL A 421 -11.78 -17.18 -1.78
CA VAL A 421 -12.73 -17.44 -0.71
C VAL A 421 -12.00 -18.15 0.41
N LEU A 422 -12.03 -17.53 1.58
CA LEU A 422 -11.21 -17.84 2.71
C LEU A 422 -12.09 -18.18 3.90
N LYS A 423 -11.84 -19.35 4.46
CA LYS A 423 -12.52 -19.80 5.67
C LYS A 423 -11.54 -19.86 6.81
N ASN A 424 -11.96 -19.42 8.00
CA ASN A 424 -11.17 -19.63 9.21
C ASN A 424 -10.76 -21.11 9.31
N ALA A 425 -9.48 -21.34 9.58
CA ALA A 425 -8.94 -22.67 9.80
C ALA A 425 -8.67 -22.89 11.29
N ASP A 426 -7.89 -21.98 11.89
CA ASP A 426 -7.47 -21.98 13.30
C ASP A 426 -6.61 -20.71 13.56
N LYS A 427 -6.17 -20.48 14.81
CA LYS A 427 -5.08 -19.55 15.12
C LYS A 427 -3.72 -20.24 15.07
N LEU A 428 -2.67 -19.52 14.71
CA LEU A 428 -1.28 -19.94 14.88
C LEU A 428 -0.49 -18.70 15.20
N SER A 429 0.46 -18.79 16.11
CA SER A 429 1.47 -17.76 16.27
C SER A 429 2.85 -18.38 16.40
N LYS A 430 3.86 -17.75 15.80
CA LYS A 430 5.26 -18.08 15.99
C LYS A 430 5.86 -17.28 17.16
N LEU A 431 5.24 -16.15 17.51
CA LEU A 431 5.56 -15.34 18.67
C LEU A 431 4.49 -15.52 19.76
N ASN A 432 4.89 -15.86 20.98
CA ASN A 432 3.98 -15.74 22.12
C ASN A 432 4.77 -15.20 23.28
N CYS A 433 4.37 -14.04 23.79
CA CYS A 433 5.00 -13.40 24.94
C CYS A 433 6.51 -13.22 24.73
N LYS A 434 6.94 -12.84 23.52
CA LYS A 434 8.38 -12.74 23.21
C LYS A 434 8.98 -11.41 23.62
N ALA A 435 8.16 -10.38 23.69
CA ALA A 435 8.52 -9.03 24.10
C ALA A 435 8.02 -8.70 25.52
N ASP A 436 7.64 -9.72 26.30
CA ASP A 436 6.96 -9.58 27.58
C ASP A 436 7.87 -9.48 28.79
#